data_AF-F2BBI8-F1
#
_entry.id   AF-F2BBI8-F1
#
_cell.length_a   1.000
_cell.length_b   1.000
_cell.length_c   1.000
_cell.angle_alpha   90.00
_cell.angle_beta   90.00
_cell.angle_gamma   90.00
#
_symmetry.space_group_name_H-M   'P 1'
#
loop_
_entity.id
_entity.type
_entity.pdbx_description
1 polymer ?
#
loop_
_entity_poly.entity_id
_entity_poly.type
_entity_poly.pdbx_seq_one_letter_code
_entity_poly.pdbx_strand_id
1 'polypeptide(L)'
;MTPEQIEQERTAFEAWYKEIFGYLPKKYKDGTFMSSSRADEVNPQDMFEGWLARAEQSSWISVGDRLPKKCDFYLVWDDVEKSRFEACFIPEKQIFRYQGGNITDYVTHWQPLPQPPEGATA
;
A
#
# COMPACT_ATOMS: atom_id res chain seq x y z
N MET A 1 0.75 2.38 -6.01
CA MET A 1 1.96 3.00 -5.41
C MET A 1 2.59 3.99 -6.40
N THR A 2 3.26 5.04 -5.94
CA THR A 2 4.05 5.92 -6.83
C THR A 2 5.36 5.22 -7.26
N PRO A 3 6.02 5.68 -8.34
CA PRO A 3 7.33 5.11 -8.74
C PRO A 3 8.38 5.15 -7.62
N GLU A 4 8.39 6.23 -6.82
CA GLU A 4 9.31 6.39 -5.70
C GLU A 4 9.04 5.35 -4.59
N GLN A 5 7.76 5.10 -4.29
CA GLN A 5 7.38 4.07 -3.32
C GLN A 5 7.78 2.67 -3.81
N ILE A 6 7.61 2.38 -5.10
CA ILE A 6 8.03 1.09 -5.67
C ILE A 6 9.54 0.89 -5.52
N GLU A 7 10.35 1.93 -5.71
CA GLU A 7 11.80 1.82 -5.56
C GLU A 7 12.25 1.69 -4.09
N GLN A 8 11.52 2.31 -3.16
CA GLN A 8 11.70 2.08 -1.73
C GLN A 8 11.38 0.63 -1.34
N GLU A 9 10.24 0.09 -1.80
CA GLU A 9 9.89 -1.32 -1.58
C GLU A 9 10.87 -2.27 -2.25
N ARG A 10 11.40 -1.92 -3.43
CA ARG A 10 12.45 -2.70 -4.10
C ARG A 10 13.70 -2.79 -3.24
N THR A 11 14.13 -1.65 -2.68
CA THR A 11 15.32 -1.61 -1.81
C THR A 11 15.11 -2.47 -0.56
N ALA A 12 13.92 -2.38 0.06
CA ALA A 12 13.57 -3.20 1.21
C ALA A 12 13.52 -4.70 0.87
N PHE A 13 12.89 -5.05 -0.27
CA PHE A 13 12.83 -6.41 -0.78
C PHE A 13 14.23 -6.98 -1.05
N GLU A 14 15.12 -6.21 -1.67
CA GLU A 14 16.50 -6.64 -1.95
C GLU A 14 17.31 -6.89 -0.67
N ALA A 15 17.15 -6.02 0.33
CA ALA A 15 17.77 -6.21 1.64
C ALA A 15 17.27 -7.50 2.31
N TRP A 16 15.95 -7.70 2.35
CA TRP A 16 15.33 -8.91 2.87
C TRP A 16 15.76 -10.17 2.09
N TYR A 17 15.75 -10.11 0.76
CA TYR A 17 16.15 -11.24 -0.08
C TYR A 17 17.61 -11.64 0.19
N LYS A 18 18.51 -10.65 0.31
CA LYS A 18 19.91 -10.91 0.65
C LYS A 18 20.08 -11.53 2.03
N GLU A 19 19.27 -11.13 3.00
CA GLU A 19 19.29 -11.72 4.35
C GLU A 19 18.85 -13.20 4.32
N ILE A 20 17.77 -13.52 3.59
CA ILE A 20 17.21 -14.87 3.53
C ILE A 20 18.05 -15.83 2.67
N PHE A 21 18.51 -15.38 1.51
CA PHE A 21 19.17 -16.24 0.52
C PHE A 21 20.69 -16.06 0.45
N GLY A 22 21.25 -15.05 1.12
CA GLY A 22 22.69 -14.77 1.16
C GLY A 22 23.25 -14.07 -0.07
N TYR A 23 22.42 -13.73 -1.06
CA TYR A 23 22.82 -13.03 -2.28
C TYR A 23 21.71 -12.11 -2.78
N LEU A 24 22.04 -11.15 -3.64
CA LEU A 24 21.05 -10.24 -4.26
C LEU A 24 20.41 -10.88 -5.50
N PRO A 25 19.10 -10.71 -5.72
CA PRO A 25 18.45 -11.19 -6.92
C PRO A 25 19.01 -10.46 -8.15
N LYS A 26 19.22 -11.20 -9.25
CA LYS A 26 19.73 -10.64 -10.51
C LYS A 26 18.65 -9.78 -11.18
N LYS A 27 19.05 -8.71 -11.86
CA LYS A 27 18.14 -7.76 -12.52
C LYS A 27 18.52 -7.53 -13.99
N TYR A 28 17.53 -7.33 -14.84
CA TYR A 28 17.73 -6.75 -16.17
C TYR A 28 18.01 -5.24 -16.05
N LYS A 29 18.39 -4.60 -17.18
CA LYS A 29 18.69 -3.16 -17.21
C LYS A 29 17.48 -2.27 -16.89
N ASP A 30 16.27 -2.78 -17.08
CA ASP A 30 15.02 -2.09 -16.75
C ASP A 30 14.60 -2.25 -15.28
N GLY A 31 15.38 -2.99 -14.47
CA GLY A 31 15.12 -3.20 -13.06
C GLY A 31 14.22 -4.40 -12.73
N THR A 32 13.69 -5.11 -13.74
CA THR A 32 12.95 -6.36 -13.51
C THR A 32 13.88 -7.46 -13.02
N PHE A 33 13.41 -8.28 -12.07
CA PHE A 33 14.22 -9.38 -11.56
C PHE A 33 14.24 -10.52 -12.57
N MET A 34 15.42 -11.10 -12.76
CA MET A 34 15.58 -12.26 -13.62
C MET A 34 15.00 -13.49 -12.94
N SER A 35 14.40 -14.38 -13.73
CA SER A 35 13.98 -15.70 -13.24
C SER A 35 15.18 -16.48 -12.70
N SER A 36 14.92 -17.36 -11.73
CA SER A 36 15.92 -18.33 -11.29
C SER A 36 16.33 -19.22 -12.48
N SER A 37 17.59 -19.66 -12.47
CA SER A 37 18.09 -20.61 -13.48
C SER A 37 17.71 -22.06 -13.17
N ARG A 38 17.13 -22.31 -11.99
CA ARG A 38 16.72 -23.65 -11.54
C ARG A 38 15.20 -23.69 -11.35
N ALA A 39 14.57 -24.74 -11.86
CA ALA A 39 13.12 -24.87 -11.87
C ALA A 39 12.49 -25.03 -10.47
N ASP A 40 13.29 -25.35 -9.45
CA ASP A 40 12.87 -25.52 -8.05
C ASP A 40 13.05 -24.26 -7.19
N GLU A 41 13.70 -23.21 -7.70
CA GLU A 41 13.86 -21.94 -7.02
C GLU A 41 12.70 -20.99 -7.34
N VAL A 42 12.09 -20.42 -6.30
CA VAL A 42 11.02 -19.41 -6.45
C VAL A 42 11.57 -18.20 -7.21
N ASN A 43 10.85 -17.75 -8.23
CA ASN A 43 11.25 -16.62 -9.07
C ASN A 43 11.25 -15.31 -8.24
N PRO A 44 12.38 -14.58 -8.16
CA PRO A 44 12.45 -13.33 -7.40
C PRO A 44 11.48 -12.26 -7.91
N GLN A 45 11.13 -12.25 -9.20
CA GLN A 45 10.15 -11.33 -9.75
C GLN A 45 8.76 -11.62 -9.19
N ASP A 46 8.33 -12.87 -9.16
CA ASP A 46 7.03 -13.28 -8.61
C ASP A 46 6.95 -12.97 -7.10
N MET A 47 8.06 -13.18 -6.37
CA MET A 47 8.15 -12.82 -4.96
C MET A 47 8.03 -11.30 -4.74
N PHE A 48 8.67 -10.51 -5.60
CA PHE A 48 8.58 -9.06 -5.53
C PHE A 48 7.18 -8.54 -5.87
N GLU A 49 6.49 -9.16 -6.83
CA GLU A 49 5.10 -8.82 -7.15
C GLU A 49 4.16 -9.12 -5.97
N GLY A 50 4.34 -10.27 -5.31
CA GLY A 50 3.64 -10.58 -4.06
C GLY A 50 3.94 -9.59 -2.93
N TRP A 51 5.21 -9.17 -2.81
CA TRP A 51 5.64 -8.14 -1.86
C TRP A 51 4.93 -6.80 -2.12
N LEU A 52 4.93 -6.34 -3.37
CA LEU A 52 4.26 -5.10 -3.77
C LEU A 52 2.75 -5.15 -3.52
N ALA A 53 2.10 -6.28 -3.84
CA ALA A 53 0.68 -6.45 -3.57
C ALA A 53 0.35 -6.29 -2.07
N ARG A 54 1.20 -6.85 -1.19
CA ARG A 54 1.08 -6.69 0.26
C ARG A 54 1.40 -5.26 0.72
N ALA A 55 2.43 -4.63 0.15
CA ALA A 55 2.80 -3.26 0.48
C ALA A 55 1.69 -2.28 0.08
N GLU A 56 1.08 -2.44 -1.08
CA GLU A 56 0.00 -1.58 -1.57
C GLU A 56 -1.25 -1.65 -0.69
N GLN A 57 -1.54 -2.79 -0.08
CA GLN A 57 -2.67 -2.95 0.86
C GLN A 57 -2.48 -2.16 2.17
N SER A 58 -1.24 -1.96 2.62
CA SER A 58 -0.93 -1.28 3.89
C SER A 58 -0.34 0.12 3.72
N SER A 59 -0.15 0.59 2.48
CA SER A 59 0.48 1.87 2.20
C SER A 59 -0.47 3.03 2.43
N TRP A 60 0.04 4.08 3.09
CA TRP A 60 -0.63 5.37 3.13
C TRP A 60 -0.58 6.05 1.76
N ILE A 61 -1.72 6.53 1.31
CA ILE A 61 -1.91 7.22 0.03
C ILE A 61 -2.18 8.68 0.36
N SER A 62 -1.35 9.60 -0.15
CA SER A 62 -1.59 11.03 -0.01
C SER A 62 -2.88 11.43 -0.73
N VAL A 63 -3.71 12.27 -0.10
CA VAL A 63 -4.88 12.85 -0.76
C VAL A 63 -4.50 13.68 -1.98
N GLY A 64 -3.28 14.24 -1.99
CA GLY A 64 -2.72 14.99 -3.11
C GLY A 64 -2.36 14.10 -4.30
N ASP A 65 -2.06 12.82 -4.08
CA ASP A 65 -1.77 11.86 -5.16
C ASP A 65 -3.08 11.35 -5.77
N ARG A 66 -4.01 10.88 -4.92
CA ARG A 66 -5.35 10.46 -5.32
C ARG A 66 -6.30 10.36 -4.12
N LEU A 67 -7.59 10.56 -4.40
CA LEU A 67 -8.67 10.25 -3.46
C LEU A 67 -9.15 8.79 -3.62
N PRO A 68 -9.85 8.25 -2.61
CA PRO A 68 -10.53 6.97 -2.76
C PRO A 68 -11.58 7.03 -3.89
N LYS A 69 -11.95 5.87 -4.43
CA LYS A 69 -12.91 5.78 -5.54
C LYS A 69 -14.30 5.30 -5.12
N LYS A 70 -14.40 4.63 -3.96
CA LYS A 70 -15.63 4.01 -3.47
C LYS A 70 -16.16 4.79 -2.29
N CYS A 71 -17.48 4.78 -2.13
CA CYS A 71 -18.12 5.20 -0.89
C CYS A 71 -17.91 4.08 0.13
N ASP A 72 -16.96 4.27 1.03
CA ASP A 72 -16.54 3.26 2.00
C ASP A 72 -15.84 3.92 3.20
N PHE A 73 -15.49 3.12 4.20
CA PHE A 73 -14.64 3.54 5.30
C PHE A 73 -13.17 3.34 5.01
N TYR A 74 -12.39 4.34 5.40
CA TYR A 74 -10.95 4.39 5.21
C TYR A 74 -10.30 4.78 6.53
N LEU A 75 -9.12 4.24 6.79
CA LEU A 75 -8.28 4.76 7.86
C LEU A 75 -7.60 6.02 7.32
N VAL A 76 -7.82 7.15 7.97
CA VAL A 76 -7.29 8.46 7.58
C VAL A 76 -6.25 8.96 8.57
N TRP A 77 -5.32 9.77 8.08
CA TRP A 77 -4.38 10.52 8.90
C TRP A 77 -4.87 11.97 9.03
N ASP A 78 -5.13 12.39 10.26
CA ASP A 78 -5.50 13.74 10.62
C ASP A 78 -4.25 14.53 11.02
N ASP A 79 -3.95 15.57 10.25
CA ASP A 79 -2.78 16.40 10.47
C ASP A 79 -2.96 17.46 11.58
N VAL A 80 -4.19 17.73 12.02
CA VAL A 80 -4.47 18.61 13.17
C VAL A 80 -4.23 17.87 14.46
N GLU A 81 -4.90 16.73 14.64
CA GLU A 81 -4.80 15.93 15.87
C GLU A 81 -3.58 15.00 15.89
N LYS A 82 -2.82 14.95 14.77
CA LYS A 82 -1.67 14.05 14.57
C LYS A 82 -2.01 12.60 14.92
N SER A 83 -3.20 12.17 14.50
CA SER A 83 -3.77 10.86 14.85
C SER A 83 -4.34 10.15 13.64
N ARG A 84 -4.67 8.87 13.80
CA ARG A 84 -5.31 8.05 12.77
C ARG A 84 -6.64 7.49 13.27
N PHE A 85 -7.68 7.60 12.46
CA PHE A 85 -9.01 7.09 12.78
C PHE A 85 -9.80 6.77 11.50
N GLU A 86 -10.94 6.12 11.65
CA GLU A 86 -11.80 5.72 10.54
C GLU A 86 -12.70 6.87 10.08
N ALA A 87 -12.76 7.12 8.77
CA ALA A 87 -13.65 8.09 8.17
C ALA A 87 -14.31 7.55 6.89
N CYS A 88 -15.55 7.97 6.64
CA CYS A 88 -16.28 7.62 5.42
C CYS A 88 -15.90 8.60 4.30
N PHE A 89 -15.51 8.09 3.14
CA PHE A 89 -15.30 8.91 1.96
C PHE A 89 -16.54 8.91 1.05
N ILE A 90 -16.88 10.06 0.49
CA ILE A 90 -18.03 10.22 -0.41
C ILE A 90 -17.55 10.73 -1.77
N PRO A 91 -17.44 9.85 -2.78
CA PRO A 91 -16.86 10.20 -4.08
C PRO A 91 -17.56 11.34 -4.79
N GLU A 92 -18.89 11.44 -4.72
CA GLU A 92 -19.68 12.45 -5.45
C GLU A 92 -19.39 13.87 -4.97
N LYS A 93 -18.97 14.00 -3.71
CA LYS A 93 -18.64 15.27 -3.07
C LYS A 93 -17.14 15.45 -2.86
N GLN A 94 -16.34 14.40 -3.05
CA GLN A 94 -14.92 14.34 -2.74
C GLN A 94 -14.61 14.77 -1.30
N ILE A 95 -15.42 14.32 -0.34
CA ILE A 95 -15.25 14.65 1.08
C ILE A 95 -15.05 13.41 1.95
N PHE A 96 -14.23 13.59 3.00
CA PHE A 96 -14.19 12.69 4.14
C PHE A 96 -15.15 13.18 5.23
N ARG A 97 -15.93 12.26 5.80
CA ARG A 97 -16.81 12.50 6.95
C ARG A 97 -16.45 11.65 8.15
N TYR A 98 -16.52 12.28 9.31
CA TYR A 98 -16.39 11.65 10.61
C TYR A 98 -17.47 12.20 11.54
N GLN A 99 -18.21 11.31 12.21
CA GLN A 99 -19.33 11.66 13.10
C GLN A 99 -20.33 12.69 12.52
N GLY A 100 -20.58 12.62 11.21
CA GLY A 100 -21.48 13.53 10.49
C GLY A 100 -20.88 14.88 10.05
N GLY A 101 -19.68 15.23 10.53
CA GLY A 101 -18.93 16.42 10.11
C GLY A 101 -18.07 16.18 8.86
N ASN A 102 -17.77 17.25 8.12
CA ASN A 102 -16.75 17.23 7.05
C ASN A 102 -15.37 17.50 7.67
N ILE A 103 -14.41 16.62 7.40
CA ILE A 103 -13.05 16.71 7.95
C ILE A 103 -11.97 16.78 6.85
N THR A 104 -12.38 16.92 5.59
CA THR A 104 -11.51 16.79 4.41
C THR A 104 -10.27 17.67 4.49
N ASP A 105 -10.42 18.89 5.03
CA ASP A 105 -9.34 19.88 5.11
C ASP A 105 -8.19 19.46 6.02
N TYR A 106 -8.40 18.47 6.89
CA TYR A 106 -7.41 17.99 7.86
C TYR A 106 -6.84 16.62 7.50
N VAL A 107 -7.43 15.93 6.51
CA VAL A 107 -6.99 14.60 6.07
C VAL A 107 -5.89 14.74 5.04
N THR A 108 -4.68 14.28 5.35
CA THR A 108 -3.55 14.32 4.40
C THR A 108 -3.29 12.99 3.73
N HIS A 109 -3.59 11.87 4.40
CA HIS A 109 -3.38 10.54 3.87
C HIS A 109 -4.53 9.61 4.23
N TRP A 110 -4.72 8.58 3.43
CA TRP A 110 -5.70 7.52 3.66
C TRP A 110 -5.13 6.15 3.29
N GLN A 111 -5.70 5.09 3.86
CA GLN A 111 -5.46 3.71 3.44
C GLN A 111 -6.78 2.92 3.46
N PRO A 112 -6.95 1.92 2.57
CA PRO A 112 -8.09 1.02 2.64
C PRO A 112 -8.07 0.21 3.94
N LEU A 113 -9.24 -0.09 4.48
CA LEU A 113 -9.35 -1.03 5.58
C LEU A 113 -9.25 -2.48 5.04
N PRO A 114 -8.63 -3.40 5.80
CA PRO A 114 -8.69 -4.82 5.48
C PRO A 114 -10.14 -5.29 5.52
N GLN A 115 -10.48 -6.26 4.67
CA GLN A 115 -11.78 -6.91 4.76
C GLN A 115 -11.93 -7.60 6.13
N PRO A 116 -13.11 -7.53 6.75
CA PRO A 116 -13.35 -8.25 8.00
C PRO A 116 -13.17 -9.76 7.77
N PRO A 117 -12.76 -10.52 8.81
CA PRO A 117 -12.68 -11.97 8.71
C PRO A 117 -14.02 -12.58 8.29
N GLU A 118 -13.98 -13.69 7.54
CA GLU A 118 -15.19 -14.41 7.16
C GLU A 118 -16.02 -14.79 8.41
N GLY A 119 -17.32 -14.48 8.38
CA GLY A 119 -18.24 -14.70 9.51
C GLY A 119 -18.37 -13.53 10.48
N ALA A 120 -17.54 -12.49 10.35
CA ALA A 120 -17.80 -11.20 10.98
C ALA A 120 -18.81 -10.43 10.12
N THR A 121 -20.10 -10.67 10.35
CA THR A 121 -21.14 -9.78 9.82
C THR A 121 -21.09 -8.46 10.56
N ALA A 122 -21.06 -7.35 9.81
CA ALA A 122 -21.30 -6.02 10.34
C ALA A 122 -22.70 -5.89 10.97
#